data_AF-A0A8D1RI03-F1
#
_entry.id   AF-A0A8D1RI03-F1
#
_cell.length_a   1.000
_cell.length_b   1.000
_cell.length_c   1.000
_cell.angle_alpha   90.00
_cell.angle_beta   90.00
_cell.angle_gamma   90.00
#
_symmetry.space_group_name_H-M   'P 1'
#
loop_
_entity.id
_entity.type
_entity.pdbx_description
1 polymer ?
#
loop_
_entity_poly.entity_id
_entity_poly.type
_entity_poly.pdbx_seq_one_letter_code
_entity_poly.pdbx_strand_id
1 'polypeptide(L)'
;LRPFTELPFLQAVIDNQSLWDEMLQNKGLTVIDVYQAWCGPCKAMQTLFRKLKNELNEDEMLHFAVAEADSIVTLQSFRDKCEPLFLFSVNGKIIAKIKGANAPLVNQKVITLINEERKIAAGEMVRPQPDFEDFVSFMTSGLSYILVISQKKEKEPPQDESEANSETEARETWDDQQEMAKCVGMKHKQDSLQEYMRRQHLSQFCDVEENITNTTLIDIFFPDFKIMKGIKLEKILALLRPDLFHEKKEDVLNIIQDEGFKIMMQRQIVLSEEEAQTLCKEYENKDYFENLIKNMTSGPSLALVLLRDNCLMHWKQLIGPSTVEEAREHLPESLCIRFAMESSPINQLYGSDSLEAAEREIQHFFPPQHTVALIKPHVSPEQREDILKLIKEAGFDITQVKEVLLTEDQADKVYFKIKGKAFYKDVLEILSEGPSLVMILTKWNAVLDWRRLMGPTDPEEARLLSPNSVRAQYGRNILRNAVHGASNTLEAMETINKMFEGFLAENPEEN
;
A
#
# COMPACT_ATOMS: atom_id res chain seq x y z
N LEU A 1 45.47 19.18 -11.29
CA LEU A 1 45.03 20.29 -10.40
C LEU A 1 45.45 21.61 -11.02
N ARG A 2 44.58 22.21 -11.85
CA ARG A 2 44.63 23.64 -12.18
C ARG A 2 43.39 24.27 -11.54
N PRO A 3 43.50 25.44 -10.89
CA PRO A 3 42.37 26.06 -10.21
C PRO A 3 41.31 26.47 -11.24
N PHE A 4 40.04 26.26 -10.89
CA PHE A 4 38.90 26.75 -11.66
C PHE A 4 39.03 28.26 -11.81
N THR A 5 39.27 28.68 -13.05
CA THR A 5 39.32 30.07 -13.49
C THR A 5 37.96 30.72 -13.26
N GLU A 6 37.98 31.88 -12.61
CA GLU A 6 36.90 32.85 -12.40
C GLU A 6 35.83 32.81 -13.52
N LEU A 7 34.59 32.50 -13.15
CA LEU A 7 33.43 32.74 -13.99
C LEU A 7 33.31 34.27 -14.18
N PRO A 8 33.19 34.77 -15.43
CA PRO A 8 33.02 36.21 -15.64
C PRO A 8 31.71 36.67 -15.00
N PHE A 9 31.77 37.82 -14.33
CA PHE A 9 30.78 38.66 -13.60
C PHE A 9 29.31 38.77 -14.13
N LEU A 10 28.86 37.91 -15.04
CA LEU A 10 27.59 38.01 -15.76
C LEU A 10 26.47 37.15 -15.19
N GLN A 11 26.78 36.06 -14.49
CA GLN A 11 25.81 35.07 -13.98
C GLN A 11 25.95 34.90 -12.47
N ALA A 12 24.83 34.92 -11.75
CA ALA A 12 24.82 34.56 -10.33
C ALA A 12 25.04 33.05 -10.17
N VAL A 13 25.91 32.64 -9.24
CA VAL A 13 26.16 31.22 -8.93
C VAL A 13 25.24 30.81 -7.79
N ILE A 14 24.41 29.79 -8.03
CA ILE A 14 23.43 29.27 -7.10
C ILE A 14 23.85 27.83 -6.75
N ASP A 15 24.41 27.65 -5.57
CA ASP A 15 24.97 26.38 -5.10
C ASP A 15 24.22 25.80 -3.88
N ASN A 16 23.13 26.44 -3.46
CA ASN A 16 22.31 25.96 -2.35
C ASN A 16 20.85 26.44 -2.47
N GLN A 17 19.97 25.79 -1.69
CA GLN A 17 18.52 26.07 -1.72
C GLN A 17 18.17 27.51 -1.31
N SER A 18 18.90 28.11 -0.36
CA SER A 18 18.60 29.48 0.10
C SER A 18 18.84 30.51 -1.02
N LEU A 19 19.94 30.37 -1.76
CA LEU A 19 20.24 31.23 -2.91
C LEU A 19 19.26 30.99 -4.06
N TRP A 20 18.76 29.76 -4.21
CA TRP A 20 17.73 29.44 -5.20
C TRP A 20 16.44 30.21 -4.92
N ASP A 21 15.98 30.19 -3.66
CA ASP A 21 14.76 30.86 -3.26
C ASP A 21 14.88 32.39 -3.35
N GLU A 22 16.05 32.94 -3.03
CA GLU A 22 16.35 34.37 -3.20
C GLU A 22 16.33 34.78 -4.68
N MET A 23 17.00 34.01 -5.55
CA MET A 23 17.06 34.27 -6.99
C MET A 23 15.67 34.22 -7.66
N LEU A 24 14.77 33.37 -7.19
CA LEU A 24 13.40 33.31 -7.69
C LEU A 24 12.60 34.59 -7.42
N GLN A 25 12.99 35.39 -6.42
CA GLN A 25 12.35 36.67 -6.10
C GLN A 25 12.81 37.82 -6.98
N ASN A 26 13.80 37.60 -7.86
CA ASN A 26 14.25 38.60 -8.81
C ASN A 26 13.10 39.07 -9.69
N LYS A 27 13.00 40.40 -9.87
CA LYS A 27 12.02 41.02 -10.77
C LYS A 27 12.43 40.78 -12.23
N GLY A 28 11.46 40.55 -13.10
CA GLY A 28 11.71 40.29 -14.52
C GLY A 28 12.02 38.82 -14.82
N LEU A 29 12.68 38.59 -15.96
CA LEU A 29 12.99 37.27 -16.49
C LEU A 29 14.36 36.79 -16.00
N THR A 30 14.40 35.65 -15.31
CA THR A 30 15.65 34.97 -14.96
C THR A 30 15.85 33.73 -15.83
N VAL A 31 16.95 33.70 -16.57
CA VAL A 31 17.40 32.53 -17.34
C VAL A 31 18.43 31.77 -16.53
N ILE A 32 18.12 30.52 -16.21
CA ILE A 32 18.89 29.68 -15.29
C ILE A 32 19.51 28.53 -16.07
N ASP A 33 20.84 28.45 -16.09
CA ASP A 33 21.60 27.33 -16.63
C ASP A 33 21.86 26.30 -15.52
N VAL A 34 21.18 25.17 -15.57
CA VAL A 34 21.26 24.12 -14.55
C VAL A 34 22.35 23.12 -14.92
N TYR A 35 23.29 22.89 -14.02
CA TYR A 35 24.42 22.00 -14.22
C TYR A 35 24.65 21.03 -13.05
N GLN A 36 25.39 19.95 -13.30
CA GLN A 36 25.85 19.01 -12.27
C GLN A 36 27.26 19.39 -11.80
N ALA A 37 27.58 19.18 -10.52
CA ALA A 37 28.85 19.58 -9.90
C ALA A 37 30.08 19.06 -10.67
N TRP A 38 29.97 17.87 -11.29
CA TRP A 38 31.06 17.23 -12.04
C TRP A 38 31.26 17.78 -13.47
N CYS A 39 30.28 18.49 -14.05
CA CYS A 39 30.34 18.98 -15.44
C CYS A 39 30.48 20.51 -15.56
N GLY A 40 29.97 21.25 -14.57
CA GLY A 40 29.96 22.72 -14.58
C GLY A 40 28.99 23.34 -15.60
N PRO A 41 28.81 24.67 -15.58
CA PRO A 41 27.84 25.36 -16.43
C PRO A 41 28.20 25.35 -17.92
N CYS A 42 27.20 25.57 -18.79
CA CYS A 42 27.34 25.48 -20.22
C CYS A 42 28.14 26.67 -20.81
N LYS A 43 29.44 26.47 -21.04
CA LYS A 43 30.34 27.51 -21.61
C LYS A 43 29.95 27.95 -23.02
N ALA A 44 29.31 27.08 -23.80
CA ALA A 44 28.90 27.38 -25.18
C ALA A 44 27.85 28.50 -25.28
N MET A 45 27.07 28.71 -24.21
CA MET A 45 25.95 29.65 -24.19
C MET A 45 26.32 31.03 -23.63
N GLN A 46 27.53 31.17 -23.06
CA GLN A 46 27.97 32.42 -22.43
C GLN A 46 28.05 33.60 -23.41
N THR A 47 28.47 33.35 -24.65
CA THR A 47 28.53 34.39 -25.70
C THR A 47 27.13 34.91 -26.03
N LEU A 48 26.14 34.01 -26.08
CA LEU A 48 24.74 34.37 -26.33
C LEU A 48 24.17 35.19 -25.16
N PHE A 49 24.38 34.74 -23.92
CA PHE A 49 23.88 35.46 -22.74
C PHE A 49 24.49 36.85 -22.61
N ARG A 50 25.78 37.01 -22.94
CA ARG A 50 26.41 38.33 -23.00
C ARG A 50 25.77 39.22 -24.05
N LYS A 51 25.50 38.68 -25.25
CA LYS A 51 24.83 39.41 -26.32
C LYS A 51 23.43 39.85 -25.89
N LEU A 52 22.62 38.92 -25.37
CA LEU A 52 21.26 39.19 -24.89
C LEU A 52 21.23 40.21 -23.76
N LYS A 53 22.16 40.11 -22.80
CA LYS A 53 22.26 41.09 -21.71
C LYS A 53 22.58 42.48 -22.26
N ASN A 54 23.49 42.60 -23.22
CA ASN A 54 23.83 43.91 -23.80
C ASN A 54 22.70 44.48 -24.66
N GLU A 55 21.93 43.64 -25.34
CA GLU A 55 20.86 44.07 -26.26
C GLU A 55 19.51 44.33 -25.57
N LEU A 56 19.21 43.64 -24.46
CA LEU A 56 17.86 43.61 -23.87
C LEU A 56 17.80 44.02 -22.40
N ASN A 57 18.93 44.24 -21.71
CA ASN A 57 18.97 44.60 -20.29
C ASN A 57 18.70 46.09 -20.04
N GLU A 58 17.64 46.62 -20.62
CA GLU A 58 17.05 47.89 -20.18
C GLU A 58 16.19 47.59 -18.92
N ASP A 59 16.30 48.44 -17.90
CA ASP A 59 15.56 48.38 -16.63
C ASP A 59 15.78 47.13 -15.75
N GLU A 60 16.93 46.45 -15.86
CA GLU A 60 17.26 45.25 -15.07
C GLU A 60 16.21 44.12 -15.17
N MET A 61 15.51 44.03 -16.30
CA MET A 61 14.44 43.05 -16.52
C MET A 61 14.96 41.66 -16.94
N LEU A 62 16.28 41.49 -17.16
CA LEU A 62 16.89 40.24 -17.62
C LEU A 62 18.05 39.81 -16.72
N HIS A 63 17.86 38.69 -16.04
CA HIS A 63 18.84 38.08 -15.16
C HIS A 63 19.34 36.75 -15.71
N PHE A 64 20.60 36.44 -15.44
CA PHE A 64 21.21 35.16 -15.76
C PHE A 64 21.79 34.53 -14.50
N ALA A 65 21.50 33.25 -14.29
CA ALA A 65 22.00 32.47 -13.17
C ALA A 65 22.53 31.13 -13.66
N VAL A 66 23.47 30.55 -12.91
CA VAL A 66 23.91 29.16 -13.05
C VAL A 66 23.57 28.44 -11.75
N ALA A 67 22.95 27.27 -11.83
CA ALA A 67 22.45 26.54 -10.66
C ALA A 67 22.99 25.11 -10.61
N GLU A 68 23.58 24.72 -9.48
CA GLU A 68 24.09 23.38 -9.25
C GLU A 68 22.99 22.45 -8.74
N ALA A 69 22.54 21.51 -9.59
CA ALA A 69 21.41 20.62 -9.29
C ALA A 69 21.66 19.64 -8.12
N ASP A 70 22.92 19.30 -7.87
CA ASP A 70 23.32 18.36 -6.81
C ASP A 70 23.06 18.94 -5.42
N SER A 71 23.21 20.26 -5.28
CA SER A 71 23.15 20.97 -4.01
C SER A 71 21.80 21.68 -3.75
N ILE A 72 20.85 21.59 -4.70
CA ILE A 72 19.51 22.21 -4.62
C ILE A 72 18.45 21.12 -4.60
N VAL A 73 17.60 21.10 -3.56
CA VAL A 73 16.58 20.05 -3.36
C VAL A 73 15.50 20.15 -4.43
N THR A 74 15.07 21.36 -4.79
CA THR A 74 14.07 21.59 -5.84
C THR A 74 14.49 21.05 -7.21
N LEU A 75 15.79 20.89 -7.45
CA LEU A 75 16.34 20.40 -8.72
C LEU A 75 16.66 18.91 -8.72
N GLN A 76 16.25 18.15 -7.70
CA GLN A 76 16.55 16.72 -7.56
C GLN A 76 16.11 15.88 -8.78
N SER A 77 14.99 16.24 -9.42
CA SER A 77 14.48 15.55 -10.63
C SER A 77 15.36 15.71 -11.88
N PHE A 78 16.35 16.60 -11.82
CA PHE A 78 17.29 16.90 -12.89
C PHE A 78 18.71 16.39 -12.61
N ARG A 79 18.94 15.66 -11.50
CA ARG A 79 20.21 15.01 -11.20
C ARG A 79 20.54 13.89 -12.20
N ASP A 80 21.84 13.62 -12.35
CA ASP A 80 22.39 12.53 -13.17
C ASP A 80 22.06 12.61 -14.68
N LYS A 81 21.68 13.79 -15.17
CA LYS A 81 21.46 14.06 -16.60
C LYS A 81 22.63 14.82 -17.19
N CYS A 82 23.21 14.28 -18.28
CA CYS A 82 24.34 14.89 -18.99
C CYS A 82 23.93 15.93 -20.05
N GLU A 83 22.65 16.31 -20.13
CA GLU A 83 22.15 17.29 -21.10
C GLU A 83 22.06 18.70 -20.48
N PRO A 84 22.51 19.77 -21.18
CA PRO A 84 22.31 21.15 -20.71
C PRO A 84 20.83 21.45 -20.51
N LEU A 85 20.47 22.13 -19.42
CA LEU A 85 19.08 22.47 -19.09
C LEU A 85 18.97 23.96 -18.78
N PHE A 86 18.11 24.66 -19.52
CA PHE A 86 17.80 26.06 -19.31
C PHE A 86 16.38 26.21 -18.77
N LEU A 87 16.25 26.80 -17.59
CA LEU A 87 14.95 27.16 -16.99
C LEU A 87 14.71 28.66 -17.12
N PHE A 88 13.44 29.03 -17.30
CA PHE A 88 13.00 30.41 -17.42
C PHE A 88 12.06 30.71 -16.27
N SER A 89 12.44 31.65 -15.41
CA SER A 89 11.67 32.07 -14.25
C SER A 89 11.17 33.50 -14.39
N VAL A 90 9.93 33.75 -13.98
CA VAL A 90 9.36 35.09 -13.87
C VAL A 90 8.54 35.16 -12.58
N ASN A 91 8.78 36.17 -11.74
CA ASN A 91 8.04 36.43 -10.49
C ASN A 91 7.90 35.18 -9.60
N GLY A 92 9.00 34.47 -9.36
CA GLY A 92 9.03 33.30 -8.50
C GLY A 92 8.47 32.01 -9.12
N LYS A 93 8.09 32.00 -10.40
CA LYS A 93 7.56 30.81 -11.08
C LYS A 93 8.40 30.43 -12.29
N ILE A 94 8.71 29.14 -12.41
CA ILE A 94 9.31 28.57 -13.61
C ILE A 94 8.22 28.45 -14.68
N ILE A 95 8.35 29.19 -15.78
CA ILE A 95 7.35 29.28 -16.85
C ILE A 95 7.73 28.48 -18.09
N ALA A 96 9.02 28.14 -18.26
CA ALA A 96 9.47 27.32 -19.38
C ALA A 96 10.76 26.58 -19.04
N LYS A 97 11.03 25.51 -19.82
CA LYS A 97 12.29 24.77 -19.82
C LYS A 97 12.74 24.44 -21.23
N ILE A 98 14.04 24.47 -21.49
CA ILE A 98 14.66 24.04 -22.73
C ILE A 98 15.78 23.06 -22.39
N LYS A 99 15.77 21.91 -23.06
CA LYS A 99 16.83 20.91 -22.98
C LYS A 99 17.77 21.04 -24.17
N GLY A 100 19.06 20.84 -23.92
CA GLY A 100 20.13 20.96 -24.90
C GLY A 100 20.58 22.39 -25.15
N ALA A 101 21.82 22.55 -25.61
CA ALA A 101 22.43 23.83 -25.96
C ALA A 101 21.94 24.36 -27.32
N ASN A 102 20.62 24.59 -27.46
CA ASN A 102 20.01 25.15 -28.66
C ASN A 102 19.98 26.69 -28.58
N ALA A 103 21.07 27.33 -29.00
CA ALA A 103 21.22 28.78 -28.95
C ALA A 103 20.09 29.56 -29.68
N PRO A 104 19.68 29.21 -30.92
CA PRO A 104 18.55 29.88 -31.58
C PRO A 104 17.25 29.81 -30.79
N LEU A 105 16.91 28.64 -30.24
CA LEU A 105 15.67 28.43 -29.49
C LEU A 105 15.67 29.21 -28.18
N VAL A 106 16.78 29.19 -27.45
CA VAL A 106 16.95 29.97 -26.22
C VAL A 106 16.85 31.47 -26.52
N ASN A 107 17.52 31.95 -27.59
CA ASN A 107 17.46 33.34 -28.00
C ASN A 107 16.03 33.80 -28.32
N GLN A 108 15.31 33.02 -29.13
CA GLN A 108 13.92 33.31 -29.49
C GLN A 108 13.01 33.33 -28.25
N LYS A 109 13.20 32.39 -27.32
CA LYS A 109 12.40 32.31 -26.09
C LYS A 109 12.66 33.49 -25.16
N VAL A 110 13.92 33.88 -24.95
CA VAL A 110 14.26 35.07 -24.15
C VAL A 110 13.63 36.32 -24.73
N ILE A 111 13.78 36.56 -26.03
CA ILE A 111 13.21 37.73 -26.72
C ILE A 111 11.67 37.75 -26.58
N THR A 112 11.03 36.59 -26.71
CA THR A 112 9.56 36.49 -26.59
C THR A 112 9.11 36.85 -25.17
N LEU A 113 9.69 36.19 -24.17
CA LEU A 113 9.29 36.35 -22.77
C LEU A 113 9.58 37.76 -22.23
N ILE A 114 10.70 38.38 -22.62
CA ILE A 114 11.00 39.73 -22.17
C ILE A 114 10.08 40.78 -22.81
N ASN A 115 9.70 40.59 -24.06
CA ASN A 115 8.74 41.47 -24.73
C ASN A 115 7.34 41.33 -24.14
N GLU A 116 6.94 40.11 -23.76
CA GLU A 116 5.71 39.86 -23.01
C GLU A 116 5.72 40.58 -21.66
N GLU A 117 6.81 40.45 -20.88
CA GLU A 117 6.93 41.15 -19.60
C GLU A 117 6.94 42.68 -19.76
N ARG A 118 7.55 43.21 -20.83
CA ARG A 118 7.49 44.65 -21.16
C ARG A 118 6.06 45.10 -21.46
N LYS A 119 5.30 44.32 -22.24
CA LYS A 119 3.88 44.62 -22.53
C LYS A 119 3.01 44.53 -21.27
N ILE A 120 3.27 43.57 -20.38
CA ILE A 120 2.59 43.47 -19.09
C ILE A 120 2.91 44.67 -18.20
N ALA A 121 4.18 45.07 -18.12
CA ALA A 121 4.61 46.23 -17.35
C ALA A 121 4.02 47.55 -17.90
N ALA A 122 3.87 47.66 -19.23
CA ALA A 122 3.20 48.78 -19.89
C ALA A 122 1.66 48.75 -19.75
N GLY A 123 1.08 47.69 -19.19
CA GLY A 123 -0.37 47.52 -19.05
C GLY A 123 -1.09 47.14 -20.36
N GLU A 124 -0.35 46.83 -21.42
CA GLU A 124 -0.89 46.45 -22.74
C GLU A 124 -1.31 44.97 -22.80
N MET A 125 -0.85 44.17 -21.84
CA MET A 125 -1.13 42.74 -21.77
C MET A 125 -1.39 42.30 -20.34
N VAL A 126 -2.44 41.51 -20.12
CA VAL A 126 -2.71 40.89 -18.82
C VAL A 126 -1.96 39.57 -18.75
N ARG A 127 -1.26 39.31 -17.64
CA ARG A 127 -0.56 38.04 -17.42
C ARG A 127 -1.58 36.90 -17.51
N PRO A 128 -1.38 35.90 -18.39
CA PRO A 128 -2.25 34.73 -18.40
C PRO A 128 -2.19 34.06 -17.04
N GLN A 129 -3.32 33.99 -16.35
CA GLN A 129 -3.48 33.07 -15.22
C GLN A 129 -3.48 31.65 -15.81
N PRO A 130 -2.89 30.65 -15.13
CA PRO A 130 -2.98 29.27 -15.60
C PRO A 130 -4.47 28.94 -15.77
N ASP A 131 -4.84 28.64 -17.01
CA ASP A 131 -6.22 28.40 -17.41
C ASP A 131 -6.75 27.17 -16.66
N PHE A 132 -8.05 27.14 -16.39
CA PHE A 132 -8.71 25.92 -15.91
C PHE A 132 -8.42 24.75 -16.86
N GLU A 133 -8.22 25.02 -18.16
CA GLU A 133 -7.75 24.03 -19.15
C GLU A 133 -6.34 23.49 -18.88
N ASP A 134 -5.38 24.30 -18.42
CA ASP A 134 -4.04 23.83 -18.05
C ASP A 134 -4.09 22.98 -16.76
N PHE A 135 -4.94 23.36 -15.81
CA PHE A 135 -5.20 22.57 -14.60
C PHE A 135 -5.87 21.23 -14.95
N VAL A 136 -6.90 21.24 -15.81
CA VAL A 136 -7.55 20.02 -16.29
C VAL A 136 -6.57 19.17 -17.09
N SER A 137 -5.77 19.76 -17.98
CA SER A 137 -4.72 19.07 -18.74
C SER A 137 -3.66 18.46 -17.83
N PHE A 138 -3.30 19.14 -16.73
CA PHE A 138 -2.38 18.59 -15.72
C PHE A 138 -3.03 17.42 -14.96
N MET A 139 -4.23 17.60 -14.41
CA MET A 139 -4.98 16.57 -13.68
C MET A 139 -5.33 15.34 -14.53
N THR A 140 -5.51 15.51 -15.84
CA THR A 140 -5.81 14.44 -16.81
C THR A 140 -4.57 13.84 -17.47
N SER A 141 -3.40 14.46 -17.34
CA SER A 141 -2.13 13.95 -17.89
C SER A 141 -1.55 12.76 -17.12
N GLY A 142 -2.09 12.45 -15.94
CA GLY A 142 -1.63 11.36 -15.07
C GLY A 142 -2.74 10.79 -14.21
N LEU A 143 -2.44 9.71 -13.49
CA LEU A 143 -3.35 9.10 -12.52
C LEU A 143 -3.50 10.02 -11.31
N SER A 144 -4.65 10.67 -11.18
CA SER A 144 -5.04 11.41 -9.99
C SER A 144 -5.66 10.46 -8.96
N TYR A 145 -5.19 10.52 -7.71
CA TYR A 145 -5.77 9.74 -6.60
C TYR A 145 -6.62 10.65 -5.74
N ILE A 146 -7.88 10.29 -5.57
CA ILE A 146 -8.80 11.01 -4.69
C ILE A 146 -8.99 10.14 -3.44
N LEU A 147 -8.57 10.65 -2.28
CA LEU A 147 -8.68 9.97 -1.00
C LEU A 147 -9.76 10.64 -0.15
N VAL A 148 -10.76 9.86 0.25
CA VAL A 148 -11.74 10.31 1.26
C VAL A 148 -11.35 9.73 2.60
N ILE A 149 -10.98 10.60 3.55
CA ILE A 149 -10.53 10.19 4.88
C ILE A 149 -11.66 10.48 5.86
N SER A 150 -12.21 9.43 6.48
CA SER A 150 -13.17 9.57 7.58
C SER A 150 -12.55 9.14 8.89
N GLN A 151 -12.61 10.00 9.91
CA GLN A 151 -12.21 9.64 11.26
C GLN A 151 -13.28 8.73 11.88
N LYS A 152 -12.89 7.52 12.28
CA LYS A 152 -13.76 6.59 13.00
C LYS A 152 -14.04 7.21 14.37
N LYS A 153 -15.29 7.60 14.65
CA LYS A 153 -15.71 7.86 16.03
C LYS A 153 -15.69 6.52 16.75
N GLU A 154 -14.86 6.40 17.77
CA GLU A 154 -14.95 5.28 18.72
C GLU A 154 -16.37 5.23 19.28
N LYS A 155 -16.97 4.04 19.29
CA LYS A 155 -18.25 3.81 19.95
C LYS A 155 -18.03 4.07 21.45
N GLU A 156 -18.69 5.08 22.00
CA GLU A 156 -18.89 5.17 23.44
C GLU A 156 -19.58 3.86 23.92
N PRO A 157 -19.19 3.34 25.09
CA PRO A 157 -19.82 2.15 25.66
C PRO A 157 -21.31 2.41 25.94
N PRO A 158 -22.15 1.37 26.01
CA PRO A 158 -23.59 1.53 26.20
C PRO A 158 -23.84 2.25 27.54
N GLN A 159 -24.59 3.35 27.49
CA GLN A 159 -25.15 3.92 28.71
C GLN A 159 -26.25 2.99 29.19
N ASP A 160 -26.00 2.33 30.32
CA ASP A 160 -27.01 1.62 31.08
C ASP A 160 -28.12 2.60 31.48
N GLU A 161 -29.33 2.34 30.99
CA GLU A 161 -30.55 2.85 31.59
C GLU A 161 -30.73 2.16 32.95
N SER A 162 -30.50 2.88 34.04
CA SER A 162 -31.15 2.56 35.31
C SER A 162 -31.47 3.83 36.09
N GLU A 163 -32.65 3.78 36.69
CA GLU A 163 -33.47 4.89 37.16
C GLU A 163 -32.96 5.57 38.43
N ALA A 164 -33.49 6.78 38.60
CA ALA A 164 -33.40 7.70 39.73
C ALA A 164 -33.46 7.10 41.15
N ASN A 165 -32.60 7.63 42.03
CA ASN A 165 -32.81 8.11 43.42
C ASN A 165 -31.42 8.20 44.11
N SER A 166 -31.05 9.13 44.99
CA SER A 166 -31.58 10.37 45.57
C SER A 166 -30.51 10.79 46.60
N GLU A 167 -30.18 12.10 46.69
CA GLU A 167 -29.66 12.80 47.90
C GLU A 167 -28.30 12.35 48.52
N THR A 168 -27.49 13.12 49.25
CA THR A 168 -27.09 14.53 49.44
C THR A 168 -25.79 14.44 50.28
N GLU A 169 -24.95 15.48 50.26
CA GLU A 169 -23.95 15.86 51.30
C GLU A 169 -22.58 15.13 51.40
N ALA A 170 -21.49 15.86 51.13
CA ALA A 170 -20.58 16.44 52.13
C ALA A 170 -19.19 16.79 51.55
N ARG A 171 -18.66 17.94 52.00
CA ARG A 171 -17.35 18.55 51.68
C ARG A 171 -16.19 17.91 52.46
N GLU A 172 -14.96 18.13 51.97
CA GLU A 172 -13.72 18.59 52.66
C GLU A 172 -12.43 17.96 52.03
N THR A 173 -11.57 18.74 51.32
CA THR A 173 -10.25 19.35 51.73
C THR A 173 -9.15 18.33 52.10
N TRP A 174 -7.86 18.35 51.71
CA TRP A 174 -6.82 19.32 51.28
C TRP A 174 -5.87 18.64 50.26
N ASP A 175 -5.33 19.28 49.21
CA ASP A 175 -4.13 20.13 49.12
C ASP A 175 -2.91 19.71 49.98
N ASP A 176 -1.91 19.08 49.34
CA ASP A 176 -0.50 19.20 49.75
C ASP A 176 0.47 18.83 48.60
N GLN A 177 1.26 19.83 48.22
CA GLN A 177 2.69 19.77 47.89
C GLN A 177 3.14 19.13 46.57
N GLN A 178 3.03 19.99 45.57
CA GLN A 178 4.09 20.35 44.63
C GLN A 178 5.49 20.40 45.27
N GLU A 179 6.41 19.50 44.88
CA GLU A 179 7.76 19.82 44.36
C GLU A 179 8.59 18.53 44.22
N MET A 180 8.85 18.12 42.98
CA MET A 180 10.16 17.61 42.55
C MET A 180 10.22 17.63 41.01
N ALA A 181 11.15 18.43 40.50
CA ALA A 181 11.75 18.40 39.17
C ALA A 181 10.90 18.86 37.95
N LYS A 182 10.97 20.17 37.69
CA LYS A 182 11.02 20.73 36.33
C LYS A 182 12.08 19.99 35.50
N CYS A 183 11.70 19.45 34.34
CA CYS A 183 12.47 19.55 33.10
C CYS A 183 11.64 19.11 31.88
N VAL A 184 11.51 20.04 30.92
CA VAL A 184 11.14 19.85 29.50
C VAL A 184 9.68 19.48 29.20
N GLY A 185 8.80 20.48 29.30
CA GLY A 185 7.56 20.50 28.53
C GLY A 185 7.78 21.18 27.18
N MET A 186 7.98 20.41 26.11
CA MET A 186 7.66 20.85 24.75
C MET A 186 6.33 20.21 24.35
N LYS A 187 5.23 20.91 24.61
CA LYS A 187 3.97 20.63 23.91
C LYS A 187 4.20 20.94 22.44
N HIS A 188 4.42 19.93 21.61
CA HIS A 188 4.33 20.10 20.17
C HIS A 188 2.90 20.56 19.85
N LYS A 189 2.75 21.83 19.44
CA LYS A 189 1.57 22.26 18.69
C LYS A 189 1.52 21.36 17.45
N GLN A 190 0.50 20.51 17.35
CA GLN A 190 0.20 19.85 16.09
C GLN A 190 -0.13 20.94 15.07
N ASP A 191 0.78 21.19 14.14
CA ASP A 191 0.50 22.01 12.97
C ASP A 191 -0.62 21.32 12.16
N SER A 192 -1.58 22.09 11.62
CA SER A 192 -2.62 21.51 10.77
C SER A 192 -1.98 20.88 9.52
N LEU A 193 -2.63 19.89 8.92
CA LEU A 193 -2.13 19.23 7.70
C LEU A 193 -1.89 20.25 6.59
N GLN A 194 -2.75 21.26 6.46
CA GLN A 194 -2.56 22.38 5.53
C GLN A 194 -1.28 23.19 5.80
N GLU A 195 -0.97 23.47 7.07
CA GLU A 195 0.26 24.18 7.46
C GLU A 195 1.51 23.35 7.11
N TYR A 196 1.45 22.04 7.36
CA TYR A 196 2.51 21.09 6.97
C TYR A 196 2.68 21.03 5.44
N MET A 197 1.58 20.96 4.69
CA MET A 197 1.59 20.93 3.23
C MET A 197 2.10 22.24 2.60
N ARG A 198 1.79 23.40 3.19
CA ARG A 198 2.38 24.69 2.79
C ARG A 198 3.89 24.71 3.02
N ARG A 199 4.35 24.23 4.18
CA ARG A 199 5.79 24.15 4.49
C ARG A 199 6.56 23.22 3.54
N GLN A 200 5.92 22.17 3.04
CA GLN A 200 6.53 21.20 2.12
C GLN A 200 6.26 21.52 0.63
N HIS A 201 5.64 22.65 0.29
CA HIS A 201 5.23 23.01 -1.08
C HIS A 201 4.39 21.91 -1.80
N LEU A 202 3.62 21.12 -1.04
CA LEU A 202 2.74 20.06 -1.55
C LEU A 202 1.38 20.59 -2.02
N SER A 203 1.08 21.87 -1.77
CA SER A 203 -0.18 22.52 -2.16
C SER A 203 -0.43 22.59 -3.67
N GLN A 204 0.58 22.26 -4.48
CA GLN A 204 0.47 22.15 -5.94
C GLN A 204 0.13 20.72 -6.41
N PHE A 205 0.15 19.72 -5.52
CA PHE A 205 -0.07 18.30 -5.83
C PHE A 205 -1.20 17.66 -5.03
N CYS A 206 -1.67 18.32 -3.97
CA CYS A 206 -2.71 17.81 -3.10
C CYS A 206 -3.58 18.99 -2.66
N ASP A 207 -4.87 18.88 -2.94
CA ASP A 207 -5.90 19.81 -2.50
C ASP A 207 -6.68 19.16 -1.35
N VAL A 208 -6.93 19.92 -0.28
CA VAL A 208 -7.58 19.43 0.93
C VAL A 208 -8.80 20.31 1.22
N GLU A 209 -9.97 19.78 0.89
CA GLU A 209 -11.25 20.39 1.24
C GLU A 209 -11.55 20.08 2.72
N GLU A 210 -11.30 21.05 3.58
CA GLU A 210 -11.57 20.95 5.03
C GLU A 210 -13.05 21.21 5.37
N ASN A 211 -13.84 21.75 4.41
CA ASN A 211 -15.22 22.07 4.66
C ASN A 211 -16.14 20.85 4.49
N ILE A 212 -16.47 20.21 5.62
CA ILE A 212 -17.36 19.05 5.74
C ILE A 212 -18.77 19.30 5.14
N THR A 213 -19.16 20.57 4.93
CA THR A 213 -20.46 20.93 4.34
C THR A 213 -20.46 20.96 2.81
N ASN A 214 -19.28 21.02 2.17
CA ASN A 214 -19.14 21.06 0.71
C ASN A 214 -19.10 19.62 0.15
N THR A 215 -20.21 18.89 0.23
CA THR A 215 -20.28 17.48 -0.25
C THR A 215 -20.26 17.37 -1.77
N THR A 216 -20.32 18.49 -2.49
CA THR A 216 -20.39 18.59 -3.96
C THR A 216 -19.24 17.86 -4.64
N LEU A 217 -18.00 17.96 -4.15
CA LEU A 217 -16.86 17.24 -4.75
C LEU A 217 -16.94 15.73 -4.51
N ILE A 218 -17.36 15.31 -3.31
CA ILE A 218 -17.60 13.88 -3.00
C ILE A 218 -18.73 13.35 -3.89
N ASP A 219 -19.83 14.09 -4.04
CA ASP A 219 -20.96 13.72 -4.88
C ASP A 219 -20.60 13.70 -6.39
N ILE A 220 -19.64 14.51 -6.84
CA ILE A 220 -19.14 14.54 -8.23
C ILE A 220 -18.21 13.36 -8.53
N PHE A 221 -17.22 13.09 -7.67
CA PHE A 221 -16.23 12.03 -7.91
C PHE A 221 -16.67 10.65 -7.42
N PHE A 222 -17.53 10.62 -6.40
CA PHE A 222 -18.07 9.42 -5.78
C PHE A 222 -19.58 9.58 -5.55
N PRO A 223 -20.39 9.62 -6.62
CA PRO A 223 -21.84 9.78 -6.52
C PRO A 223 -22.48 8.71 -5.61
N ASP A 224 -21.88 7.52 -5.56
CA ASP A 224 -22.30 6.41 -4.71
C ASP A 224 -21.65 6.40 -3.31
N PHE A 225 -20.88 7.42 -2.91
CA PHE A 225 -20.19 7.44 -1.61
C PHE A 225 -21.16 7.36 -0.42
N LYS A 226 -22.33 8.01 -0.56
CA LYS A 226 -23.40 7.91 0.41
C LYS A 226 -24.01 6.49 0.46
N ILE A 227 -23.97 5.75 -0.65
CA ILE A 227 -24.37 4.33 -0.73
C ILE A 227 -23.27 3.46 -0.09
N MET A 228 -21.99 3.71 -0.38
CA MET A 228 -20.83 2.99 0.17
C MET A 228 -20.74 3.01 1.70
N LYS A 229 -21.19 4.08 2.36
CA LYS A 229 -21.29 4.12 3.84
C LYS A 229 -22.26 3.08 4.43
N GLY A 230 -23.18 2.56 3.62
CA GLY A 230 -24.13 1.51 3.99
C GLY A 230 -23.81 0.13 3.40
N ILE A 231 -22.77 0.00 2.57
CA ILE A 231 -22.40 -1.29 1.97
C ILE A 231 -21.73 -2.16 3.03
N LYS A 232 -22.48 -3.12 3.56
CA LYS A 232 -21.94 -4.18 4.40
C LYS A 232 -21.36 -5.26 3.48
N LEU A 233 -20.03 -5.37 3.45
CA LEU A 233 -19.36 -6.47 2.78
C LEU A 233 -19.58 -7.75 3.60
N GLU A 234 -20.04 -8.79 2.92
CA GLU A 234 -20.35 -10.09 3.49
C GLU A 234 -19.41 -11.14 2.93
N LYS A 235 -19.02 -12.10 3.78
CA LYS A 235 -18.22 -13.25 3.41
C LYS A 235 -19.09 -14.49 3.50
N ILE A 236 -19.02 -15.34 2.49
CA ILE A 236 -19.70 -16.64 2.49
C ILE A 236 -18.75 -17.74 2.07
N LEU A 237 -19.06 -18.97 2.49
CA LEU A 237 -18.46 -20.16 1.89
C LEU A 237 -19.24 -20.51 0.62
N ALA A 238 -18.50 -20.75 -0.46
CA ALA A 238 -19.00 -21.44 -1.64
C ALA A 238 -18.19 -22.73 -1.83
N LEU A 239 -18.84 -23.79 -2.29
CA LEU A 239 -18.18 -25.08 -2.53
C LEU A 239 -18.59 -25.62 -3.89
N LEU A 240 -17.61 -25.97 -4.71
CA LEU A 240 -17.82 -26.73 -5.93
C LEU A 240 -17.66 -28.21 -5.57
N ARG A 241 -18.71 -28.99 -5.77
CA ARG A 241 -18.72 -30.44 -5.54
C ARG A 241 -17.74 -31.15 -6.50
N PRO A 242 -17.31 -32.39 -6.19
CA PRO A 242 -16.23 -33.06 -6.91
C PRO A 242 -16.47 -33.17 -8.43
N ASP A 243 -17.68 -33.53 -8.85
CA ASP A 243 -18.04 -33.69 -10.26
C ASP A 243 -17.79 -32.39 -11.06
N LEU A 244 -18.25 -31.25 -10.53
CA LEU A 244 -18.07 -29.95 -11.18
C LEU A 244 -16.62 -29.45 -11.12
N PHE A 245 -15.94 -29.72 -10.00
CA PHE A 245 -14.54 -29.33 -9.83
C PHE A 245 -13.62 -29.95 -10.89
N HIS A 246 -13.89 -31.20 -11.29
CA HIS A 246 -13.07 -31.91 -12.27
C HIS A 246 -13.30 -31.45 -13.71
N GLU A 247 -14.53 -31.09 -14.08
CA GLU A 247 -14.86 -30.82 -15.48
C GLU A 247 -14.86 -29.34 -15.87
N LYS A 248 -15.42 -28.45 -15.04
CA LYS A 248 -15.74 -27.07 -15.45
C LYS A 248 -15.39 -26.00 -14.41
N LYS A 249 -14.40 -26.25 -13.55
CA LYS A 249 -14.03 -25.28 -12.49
C LYS A 249 -13.61 -23.92 -13.04
N GLU A 250 -12.87 -23.86 -14.16
CA GLU A 250 -12.41 -22.61 -14.75
C GLU A 250 -13.59 -21.72 -15.19
N ASP A 251 -14.62 -22.33 -15.77
CA ASP A 251 -15.84 -21.62 -16.19
C ASP A 251 -16.55 -20.99 -14.99
N VAL A 252 -16.66 -21.73 -13.89
CA VAL A 252 -17.26 -21.23 -12.64
C VAL A 252 -16.45 -20.08 -12.07
N LEU A 253 -15.11 -20.20 -12.02
CA LEU A 253 -14.24 -19.15 -11.49
C LEU A 253 -14.31 -17.87 -12.33
N ASN A 254 -14.41 -17.98 -13.65
CA ASN A 254 -14.61 -16.84 -14.54
C ASN A 254 -15.96 -16.16 -14.27
N ILE A 255 -17.04 -16.93 -14.14
CA ILE A 255 -18.36 -16.38 -13.81
C ILE A 255 -18.35 -15.66 -12.46
N ILE A 256 -17.72 -16.23 -11.43
CA ILE A 256 -17.59 -15.60 -10.10
C ILE A 256 -16.90 -14.23 -10.23
N GLN A 257 -15.85 -14.14 -11.04
CA GLN A 257 -15.15 -12.88 -11.28
C GLN A 257 -15.98 -11.88 -12.10
N ASP A 258 -16.63 -12.34 -13.17
CA ASP A 258 -17.47 -11.51 -14.06
C ASP A 258 -18.68 -10.94 -13.33
N GLU A 259 -19.28 -11.73 -12.44
CA GLU A 259 -20.37 -11.29 -11.57
C GLU A 259 -19.89 -10.30 -10.51
N GLY A 260 -18.58 -10.15 -10.29
CA GLY A 260 -17.95 -9.18 -9.40
C GLY A 260 -17.74 -9.67 -7.96
N PHE A 261 -17.70 -10.98 -7.73
CA PHE A 261 -17.29 -11.54 -6.44
C PHE A 261 -15.76 -11.51 -6.32
N LYS A 262 -15.26 -11.11 -5.16
CA LYS A 262 -13.83 -11.23 -4.85
C LYS A 262 -13.57 -12.56 -4.15
N ILE A 263 -12.79 -13.43 -4.78
CA ILE A 263 -12.31 -14.66 -4.16
C ILE A 263 -11.22 -14.29 -3.15
N MET A 264 -11.54 -14.38 -1.87
CA MET A 264 -10.60 -14.09 -0.78
C MET A 264 -9.68 -15.28 -0.52
N MET A 265 -10.23 -16.49 -0.58
CA MET A 265 -9.51 -17.74 -0.34
C MET A 265 -10.07 -18.84 -1.22
N GLN A 266 -9.21 -19.79 -1.58
CA GLN A 266 -9.60 -21.01 -2.25
C GLN A 266 -8.76 -22.18 -1.74
N ARG A 267 -9.37 -23.35 -1.55
CA ARG A 267 -8.68 -24.56 -1.09
C ARG A 267 -9.34 -25.79 -1.70
N GLN A 268 -8.50 -26.69 -2.23
CA GLN A 268 -8.93 -28.02 -2.61
C GLN A 268 -9.00 -28.89 -1.36
N ILE A 269 -10.15 -29.50 -1.08
CA ILE A 269 -10.40 -30.31 0.11
C ILE A 269 -11.02 -31.64 -0.29
N VAL A 270 -10.65 -32.73 0.38
CA VAL A 270 -11.40 -33.99 0.35
C VAL A 270 -12.19 -34.02 1.63
N LEU A 271 -13.52 -34.07 1.53
CA LEU A 271 -14.41 -34.00 2.68
C LEU A 271 -14.39 -35.31 3.46
N SER A 272 -14.44 -35.23 4.78
CA SER A 272 -14.77 -36.37 5.63
C SER A 272 -16.25 -36.74 5.49
N GLU A 273 -16.63 -37.94 5.94
CA GLU A 273 -18.02 -38.37 5.92
C GLU A 273 -18.92 -37.45 6.78
N GLU A 274 -18.42 -37.01 7.94
CA GLU A 274 -19.12 -36.09 8.84
C GLU A 274 -19.31 -34.69 8.22
N GLU A 275 -18.26 -34.18 7.54
CA GLU A 275 -18.32 -32.89 6.83
C GLU A 275 -19.31 -32.95 5.67
N ALA A 276 -19.28 -34.03 4.89
CA ALA A 276 -20.19 -34.24 3.78
C ALA A 276 -21.65 -34.33 4.26
N GLN A 277 -21.90 -35.04 5.36
CA GLN A 277 -23.24 -35.14 5.98
C GLN A 277 -23.74 -33.77 6.46
N THR A 278 -22.86 -32.98 7.08
CA THR A 278 -23.21 -31.64 7.56
C THR A 278 -23.61 -30.72 6.41
N LEU A 279 -22.83 -30.70 5.32
CA LEU A 279 -23.10 -29.87 4.14
C LEU A 279 -24.31 -30.34 3.31
N CYS A 280 -24.64 -31.63 3.36
CA CYS A 280 -25.73 -32.24 2.60
C CYS A 280 -26.97 -32.53 3.46
N LYS A 281 -27.04 -31.98 4.68
CA LYS A 281 -28.09 -32.29 5.66
C LYS A 281 -29.51 -32.09 5.13
N GLU A 282 -29.72 -31.13 4.22
CA GLU A 282 -31.02 -30.90 3.57
C GLU A 282 -31.54 -32.12 2.77
N TYR A 283 -30.65 -33.05 2.39
CA TYR A 283 -30.99 -34.26 1.63
C TYR A 283 -31.06 -35.54 2.47
N GLU A 284 -30.92 -35.47 3.80
CA GLU A 284 -30.82 -36.66 4.68
C GLU A 284 -31.95 -37.69 4.47
N ASN A 285 -33.15 -37.23 4.13
CA ASN A 285 -34.32 -38.08 3.90
C ASN A 285 -34.53 -38.49 2.44
N LYS A 286 -33.55 -38.26 1.54
CA LYS A 286 -33.63 -38.61 0.12
C LYS A 286 -33.01 -39.97 -0.15
N ASP A 287 -33.57 -40.70 -1.10
CA ASP A 287 -33.12 -42.04 -1.53
C ASP A 287 -31.70 -42.03 -2.14
N TYR A 288 -31.27 -40.91 -2.71
CA TYR A 288 -29.92 -40.73 -3.24
C TYR A 288 -28.90 -40.17 -2.23
N PHE A 289 -29.27 -39.96 -0.96
CA PHE A 289 -28.41 -39.32 0.04
C PHE A 289 -27.10 -40.09 0.27
N GLU A 290 -27.15 -41.41 0.46
CA GLU A 290 -25.96 -42.22 0.67
C GLU A 290 -24.99 -42.15 -0.53
N ASN A 291 -25.55 -42.17 -1.76
CA ASN A 291 -24.74 -42.05 -2.97
C ASN A 291 -24.13 -40.64 -3.12
N LEU A 292 -24.85 -39.60 -2.68
CA LEU A 292 -24.34 -38.23 -2.63
C LEU A 292 -23.16 -38.11 -1.65
N ILE A 293 -23.27 -38.63 -0.44
CA ILE A 293 -22.17 -38.62 0.54
C ILE A 293 -20.95 -39.37 0.01
N LYS A 294 -21.18 -40.52 -0.63
CA LYS A 294 -20.12 -41.29 -1.29
C LYS A 294 -19.45 -40.48 -2.41
N ASN A 295 -20.20 -39.73 -3.21
CA ASN A 295 -19.63 -38.85 -4.23
C ASN A 295 -18.80 -37.72 -3.60
N MET A 296 -19.34 -37.03 -2.59
CA MET A 296 -18.68 -35.93 -1.89
C MET A 296 -17.35 -36.31 -1.23
N THR A 297 -17.24 -37.56 -0.78
CA THR A 297 -16.02 -38.11 -0.15
C THR A 297 -15.08 -38.82 -1.15
N SER A 298 -15.54 -39.08 -2.38
CA SER A 298 -14.76 -39.84 -3.38
C SER A 298 -13.61 -39.04 -4.02
N GLY A 299 -13.67 -37.71 -3.94
CA GLY A 299 -12.76 -36.84 -4.66
C GLY A 299 -12.69 -35.44 -4.08
N PRO A 300 -11.76 -34.63 -4.61
CA PRO A 300 -11.58 -33.26 -4.15
C PRO A 300 -12.73 -32.34 -4.55
N SER A 301 -13.22 -31.57 -3.59
CA SER A 301 -14.06 -30.39 -3.80
C SER A 301 -13.21 -29.12 -3.76
N LEU A 302 -13.71 -28.02 -4.34
CA LEU A 302 -13.08 -26.70 -4.23
C LEU A 302 -13.90 -25.81 -3.32
N ALA A 303 -13.36 -25.53 -2.14
CA ALA A 303 -13.92 -24.55 -1.21
C ALA A 303 -13.39 -23.15 -1.56
N LEU A 304 -14.29 -22.17 -1.58
CA LEU A 304 -14.04 -20.78 -1.90
C LEU A 304 -14.63 -19.88 -0.82
N VAL A 305 -13.92 -18.83 -0.42
CA VAL A 305 -14.48 -17.74 0.39
C VAL A 305 -14.71 -16.53 -0.49
N LEU A 306 -15.96 -16.19 -0.71
CA LEU A 306 -16.39 -15.11 -1.58
C LEU A 306 -16.70 -13.86 -0.76
N LEU A 307 -16.24 -12.71 -1.24
CA LEU A 307 -16.50 -11.39 -0.64
C LEU A 307 -17.20 -10.49 -1.65
N ARG A 308 -18.35 -9.94 -1.25
CA ARG A 308 -19.15 -8.97 -2.01
C ARG A 308 -20.08 -8.21 -1.06
N ASP A 309 -20.67 -7.11 -1.51
CA ASP A 309 -21.89 -6.56 -0.92
C ASP A 309 -23.08 -7.51 -1.13
N ASN A 310 -23.90 -7.70 -0.08
CA ASN A 310 -25.03 -8.65 -0.07
C ASN A 310 -24.64 -10.04 -0.64
N CYS A 311 -23.43 -10.50 -0.32
CA CYS A 311 -22.77 -11.64 -0.96
C CYS A 311 -23.65 -12.90 -0.93
N LEU A 312 -24.28 -13.18 0.21
CA LEU A 312 -25.13 -14.35 0.40
C LEU A 312 -26.33 -14.36 -0.56
N MET A 313 -27.05 -13.24 -0.64
CA MET A 313 -28.22 -13.11 -1.51
C MET A 313 -27.85 -13.23 -2.99
N HIS A 314 -26.82 -12.50 -3.42
CA HIS A 314 -26.35 -12.56 -4.81
C HIS A 314 -25.90 -13.96 -5.19
N TRP A 315 -25.16 -14.65 -4.30
CA TRP A 315 -24.68 -16.00 -4.58
C TRP A 315 -25.84 -16.99 -4.68
N LYS A 316 -26.80 -16.98 -3.74
CA LYS A 316 -27.99 -17.85 -3.81
C LYS A 316 -28.83 -17.60 -5.07
N GLN A 317 -29.00 -16.34 -5.48
CA GLN A 317 -29.71 -15.99 -6.71
C GLN A 317 -28.97 -16.51 -7.97
N LEU A 318 -27.64 -16.39 -7.98
CA LEU A 318 -26.79 -16.83 -9.09
C LEU A 318 -26.78 -18.36 -9.24
N ILE A 319 -26.57 -19.09 -8.13
CA ILE A 319 -26.51 -20.56 -8.18
C ILE A 319 -27.89 -21.18 -8.40
N GLY A 320 -28.96 -20.56 -7.91
CA GLY A 320 -30.32 -21.07 -8.00
C GLY A 320 -30.65 -22.16 -6.98
N PRO A 321 -31.80 -22.83 -7.13
CA PRO A 321 -32.31 -23.80 -6.16
C PRO A 321 -31.39 -25.00 -5.88
N SER A 322 -31.66 -25.69 -4.77
CA SER A 322 -30.92 -26.87 -4.29
C SER A 322 -31.00 -28.07 -5.24
N THR A 323 -32.08 -28.18 -6.03
CA THR A 323 -32.28 -29.27 -7.00
C THR A 323 -32.42 -28.78 -8.44
N VAL A 324 -32.01 -29.61 -9.39
CA VAL A 324 -32.05 -29.30 -10.82
C VAL A 324 -33.50 -29.23 -11.32
N GLU A 325 -34.40 -30.06 -10.78
CA GLU A 325 -35.82 -30.03 -11.12
C GLU A 325 -36.46 -28.69 -10.73
N GLU A 326 -36.26 -28.25 -9.49
CA GLU A 326 -36.79 -26.97 -8.99
C GLU A 326 -36.20 -25.77 -9.75
N ALA A 327 -34.91 -25.82 -10.06
CA ALA A 327 -34.24 -24.81 -10.86
C ALA A 327 -34.84 -24.72 -12.28
N ARG A 328 -35.26 -25.84 -12.88
CA ARG A 328 -35.85 -25.85 -14.23
C ARG A 328 -37.21 -25.17 -14.28
N GLU A 329 -37.99 -25.28 -13.20
CA GLU A 329 -39.32 -24.68 -13.11
C GLU A 329 -39.28 -23.19 -12.78
N HIS A 330 -38.38 -22.77 -11.89
CA HIS A 330 -38.38 -21.41 -11.35
C HIS A 330 -37.29 -20.50 -11.93
N LEU A 331 -36.10 -21.04 -12.25
CA LEU A 331 -34.89 -20.28 -12.61
C LEU A 331 -34.03 -21.02 -13.66
N PRO A 332 -34.48 -21.14 -14.92
CA PRO A 332 -33.80 -21.93 -15.95
C PRO A 332 -32.41 -21.40 -16.35
N GLU A 333 -32.14 -20.12 -16.10
CA GLU A 333 -30.85 -19.46 -16.38
C GLU A 333 -29.84 -19.56 -15.23
N SER A 334 -30.18 -20.27 -14.14
CA SER A 334 -29.30 -20.39 -12.97
C SER A 334 -28.08 -21.27 -13.23
N LEU A 335 -27.02 -21.07 -12.44
CA LEU A 335 -25.82 -21.89 -12.57
C LEU A 335 -26.08 -23.36 -12.24
N CYS A 336 -27.08 -23.68 -11.41
CA CYS A 336 -27.55 -25.04 -11.16
C CYS A 336 -27.91 -25.77 -12.46
N ILE A 337 -28.66 -25.14 -13.36
CA ILE A 337 -29.03 -25.74 -14.66
C ILE A 337 -27.83 -25.79 -15.60
N ARG A 338 -27.06 -24.70 -15.67
CA ARG A 338 -25.89 -24.61 -16.56
C ARG A 338 -24.82 -25.65 -16.26
N PHE A 339 -24.65 -25.98 -14.98
CA PHE A 339 -23.67 -26.94 -14.48
C PHE A 339 -24.31 -28.23 -13.92
N ALA A 340 -25.55 -28.53 -14.34
CA ALA A 340 -26.20 -29.79 -14.00
C ALA A 340 -25.39 -30.96 -14.56
N MET A 341 -25.22 -32.01 -13.75
CA MET A 341 -24.51 -33.22 -14.12
C MET A 341 -25.49 -34.37 -14.19
N GLU A 342 -25.37 -35.24 -15.20
CA GLU A 342 -26.26 -36.40 -15.34
C GLU A 342 -26.13 -37.38 -14.16
N SER A 343 -24.99 -37.34 -13.45
CA SER A 343 -24.69 -38.16 -12.28
C SER A 343 -25.50 -37.81 -11.03
N SER A 344 -26.10 -36.62 -10.95
CA SER A 344 -26.67 -36.12 -9.70
C SER A 344 -27.80 -35.10 -9.91
N PRO A 345 -28.97 -35.26 -9.27
CA PRO A 345 -30.12 -34.36 -9.43
C PRO A 345 -30.00 -33.06 -8.62
N ILE A 346 -28.89 -32.86 -7.90
CA ILE A 346 -28.70 -31.69 -7.03
C ILE A 346 -27.81 -30.63 -7.66
N ASN A 347 -27.87 -29.43 -7.09
CA ASN A 347 -26.98 -28.34 -7.43
C ASN A 347 -25.52 -28.70 -7.11
N GLN A 348 -24.65 -28.55 -8.10
CA GLN A 348 -23.22 -28.82 -7.99
C GLN A 348 -22.44 -27.68 -7.33
N LEU A 349 -23.08 -26.52 -7.18
CA LEU A 349 -22.59 -25.38 -6.44
C LEU A 349 -23.33 -25.34 -5.11
N TYR A 350 -22.57 -25.21 -4.03
CA TYR A 350 -23.08 -24.98 -2.70
C TYR A 350 -22.73 -23.56 -2.26
N GLY A 351 -23.58 -22.99 -1.41
CA GLY A 351 -23.31 -21.77 -0.68
C GLY A 351 -23.97 -21.83 0.68
N SER A 352 -23.31 -21.28 1.70
CA SER A 352 -23.83 -21.22 3.07
C SER A 352 -25.27 -20.71 3.12
N ASP A 353 -26.05 -21.18 4.09
CA ASP A 353 -27.48 -20.81 4.20
C ASP A 353 -27.73 -19.50 4.96
N SER A 354 -26.80 -19.12 5.83
CA SER A 354 -26.82 -17.85 6.56
C SER A 354 -25.41 -17.31 6.75
N LEU A 355 -25.28 -16.05 7.19
CA LEU A 355 -23.98 -15.45 7.48
C LEU A 355 -23.32 -16.11 8.70
N GLU A 356 -24.10 -16.56 9.68
CA GLU A 356 -23.62 -17.29 10.85
C GLU A 356 -23.15 -18.70 10.49
N ALA A 357 -23.85 -19.37 9.56
CA ALA A 357 -23.39 -20.64 8.99
C ALA A 357 -22.09 -20.44 8.23
N ALA A 358 -22.02 -19.42 7.36
CA ALA A 358 -20.81 -19.05 6.64
C ALA A 358 -19.62 -18.81 7.56
N GLU A 359 -19.80 -18.08 8.67
CA GLU A 359 -18.69 -17.82 9.60
C GLU A 359 -18.14 -19.11 10.21
N ARG A 360 -19.01 -20.01 10.68
CA ARG A 360 -18.62 -21.31 11.24
C ARG A 360 -17.96 -22.21 10.20
N GLU A 361 -18.56 -22.31 9.01
CA GLU A 361 -18.04 -23.12 7.91
C GLU A 361 -16.68 -22.58 7.41
N ILE A 362 -16.52 -21.27 7.27
CA ILE A 362 -15.24 -20.64 6.91
C ILE A 362 -14.19 -20.97 7.97
N GLN A 363 -14.51 -20.87 9.27
CA GLN A 363 -13.57 -21.20 10.33
C GLN A 363 -13.18 -22.68 10.31
N HIS A 364 -14.12 -23.58 10.01
CA HIS A 364 -13.88 -25.01 9.92
C HIS A 364 -13.01 -25.39 8.71
N PHE A 365 -13.34 -24.92 7.51
CA PHE A 365 -12.61 -25.28 6.27
C PHE A 365 -11.33 -24.46 6.03
N PHE A 366 -11.26 -23.26 6.62
CA PHE A 366 -10.13 -22.33 6.55
C PHE A 366 -9.69 -21.88 7.96
N PRO A 367 -9.22 -22.80 8.80
CA PRO A 367 -8.74 -22.44 10.13
C PRO A 367 -7.57 -21.46 10.02
N PRO A 368 -7.43 -20.49 10.95
CA PRO A 368 -6.26 -19.63 11.02
C PRO A 368 -4.98 -20.47 11.07
N GLN A 369 -4.04 -20.17 10.19
CA GLN A 369 -2.71 -20.77 10.22
C GLN A 369 -1.78 -19.91 11.05
N HIS A 370 -0.80 -20.56 11.66
CA HIS A 370 0.32 -19.91 12.32
C HIS A 370 1.58 -20.06 11.46
N THR A 371 2.39 -19.00 11.38
CA THR A 371 3.73 -19.07 10.80
C THR A 371 4.73 -18.35 11.69
N VAL A 372 5.99 -18.74 11.58
CA VAL A 372 7.10 -18.06 12.24
C VAL A 372 7.63 -16.96 11.34
N ALA A 373 7.80 -15.77 11.91
CA ALA A 373 8.53 -14.66 11.30
C ALA A 373 9.73 -14.30 12.16
N LEU A 374 10.87 -14.08 11.52
CA LEU A 374 12.11 -13.68 12.17
C LEU A 374 12.66 -12.45 11.46
N ILE A 375 12.86 -11.35 12.21
CA ILE A 375 13.58 -10.17 11.76
C ILE A 375 15.02 -10.28 12.27
N LYS A 376 15.97 -10.27 11.33
CA LYS A 376 17.41 -10.45 11.58
C LYS A 376 18.04 -9.21 12.24
N PRO A 377 19.19 -9.34 12.93
CA PRO A 377 19.73 -8.26 13.76
C PRO A 377 20.29 -7.07 12.99
N HIS A 378 20.64 -7.24 11.70
CA HIS A 378 21.15 -6.16 10.86
C HIS A 378 20.08 -5.13 10.45
N VAL A 379 18.80 -5.42 10.69
CA VAL A 379 17.68 -4.51 10.43
C VAL A 379 17.64 -3.45 11.52
N SER A 380 17.65 -2.18 11.14
CA SER A 380 17.63 -1.08 12.13
C SER A 380 16.30 -1.02 12.89
N PRO A 381 16.24 -0.38 14.07
CA PRO A 381 14.98 -0.21 14.80
C PRO A 381 13.88 0.48 13.98
N GLU A 382 14.23 1.49 13.19
CA GLU A 382 13.27 2.18 12.30
C GLU A 382 12.72 1.23 11.23
N GLN A 383 13.60 0.48 10.55
CA GLN A 383 13.19 -0.51 9.56
C GLN A 383 12.36 -1.64 10.18
N ARG A 384 12.64 -2.02 11.44
CA ARG A 384 11.86 -3.01 12.17
C ARG A 384 10.42 -2.53 12.37
N GLU A 385 10.22 -1.28 12.76
CA GLU A 385 8.88 -0.70 12.92
C GLU A 385 8.12 -0.68 11.60
N ASP A 386 8.79 -0.29 10.50
CA ASP A 386 8.20 -0.32 9.16
C ASP A 386 7.78 -1.75 8.76
N ILE A 387 8.61 -2.76 9.04
CA ILE A 387 8.27 -4.16 8.76
C ILE A 387 7.07 -4.62 9.60
N LEU A 388 7.00 -4.24 10.88
CA LEU A 388 5.86 -4.57 11.75
C LEU A 388 4.57 -3.91 11.25
N LYS A 389 4.66 -2.67 10.75
CA LYS A 389 3.56 -1.97 10.11
C LYS A 389 3.09 -2.70 8.85
N LEU A 390 4.01 -3.10 7.97
CA LEU A 390 3.71 -3.90 6.78
C LEU A 390 3.03 -5.23 7.12
N ILE A 391 3.46 -5.92 8.18
CA ILE A 391 2.84 -7.16 8.66
C ILE A 391 1.38 -6.91 9.08
N LYS A 392 1.12 -5.84 9.84
CA LYS A 392 -0.24 -5.48 10.27
C LYS A 392 -1.12 -5.06 9.10
N GLU A 393 -0.60 -4.24 8.18
CA GLU A 393 -1.31 -3.81 6.96
C GLU A 393 -1.62 -4.99 6.03
N ALA A 394 -0.75 -6.00 5.99
CA ALA A 394 -1.00 -7.25 5.29
C ALA A 394 -2.02 -8.16 6.00
N GLY A 395 -2.59 -7.74 7.13
CA GLY A 395 -3.68 -8.42 7.83
C GLY A 395 -3.23 -9.65 8.64
N PHE A 396 -1.99 -9.62 9.16
CA PHE A 396 -1.53 -10.61 10.12
C PHE A 396 -1.78 -10.15 11.55
N ASP A 397 -2.24 -11.08 12.38
CA ASP A 397 -2.23 -10.92 13.83
C ASP A 397 -0.89 -11.41 14.38
N ILE A 398 -0.23 -10.56 15.17
CA ILE A 398 1.02 -10.94 15.85
C ILE A 398 0.64 -11.51 17.21
N THR A 399 0.60 -12.84 17.33
CA THR A 399 0.09 -13.51 18.55
C THR A 399 1.14 -13.61 19.64
N GLN A 400 2.41 -13.80 19.27
CA GLN A 400 3.53 -13.78 20.20
C GLN A 400 4.74 -13.11 19.58
N VAL A 401 5.54 -12.46 20.42
CA VAL A 401 6.79 -11.80 20.05
C VAL A 401 7.84 -12.14 21.08
N LYS A 402 9.06 -12.44 20.63
CA LYS A 402 10.20 -12.74 21.47
C LYS A 402 11.46 -12.16 20.83
N GLU A 403 12.14 -11.26 21.53
CA GLU A 403 13.46 -10.80 21.13
C GLU A 403 14.52 -11.73 21.73
N VAL A 404 15.35 -12.33 20.88
CA VAL A 404 16.29 -13.38 21.26
C VAL A 404 17.65 -13.14 20.60
N LEU A 405 18.71 -13.19 21.39
CA LEU A 405 20.05 -13.39 20.86
C LEU A 405 20.19 -14.87 20.48
N LEU A 406 20.20 -15.17 19.19
CA LEU A 406 20.18 -16.55 18.70
C LEU A 406 21.55 -17.19 18.90
N THR A 407 21.68 -18.02 19.93
CA THR A 407 22.82 -18.93 20.08
C THR A 407 22.78 -20.00 18.99
N GLU A 408 23.89 -20.73 18.78
CA GLU A 408 23.94 -21.83 17.81
C GLU A 408 22.81 -22.85 18.02
N ASP A 409 22.52 -23.21 19.27
CA ASP A 409 21.40 -24.10 19.63
C ASP A 409 20.02 -23.54 19.22
N GLN A 410 19.79 -22.23 19.40
CA GLN A 410 18.52 -21.62 18.99
C GLN A 410 18.43 -21.41 17.48
N ALA A 411 19.55 -21.07 16.83
CA ALA A 411 19.63 -20.98 15.39
C ALA A 411 19.36 -22.34 14.73
N ASP A 412 19.84 -23.44 15.32
CA ASP A 412 19.58 -24.79 14.86
C ASP A 412 18.08 -25.13 14.85
N LYS A 413 17.29 -24.60 15.79
CA LYS A 413 15.84 -24.80 15.84
C LYS A 413 15.11 -24.14 14.67
N VAL A 414 15.60 -22.99 14.22
CA VAL A 414 15.01 -22.22 13.10
C VAL A 414 15.55 -22.68 11.76
N TYR A 415 16.84 -22.99 11.67
CA TYR A 415 17.58 -23.26 10.43
C TYR A 415 17.96 -24.73 10.26
N PHE A 416 17.27 -25.67 10.92
CA PHE A 416 17.61 -27.09 10.95
C PHE A 416 17.84 -27.72 9.55
N LYS A 417 17.10 -27.29 8.52
CA LYS A 417 17.24 -27.80 7.13
C LYS A 417 18.55 -27.40 6.44
N ILE A 418 19.19 -26.32 6.89
CA ILE A 418 20.47 -25.85 6.33
C ILE A 418 21.64 -26.15 7.26
N LYS A 419 21.38 -26.77 8.42
CA LYS A 419 22.41 -27.25 9.33
C LYS A 419 23.35 -28.19 8.57
N GLY A 420 24.66 -27.92 8.68
CA GLY A 420 25.71 -28.69 8.01
C GLY A 420 26.03 -28.27 6.57
N LYS A 421 25.31 -27.30 5.99
CA LYS A 421 25.71 -26.70 4.71
C LYS A 421 26.94 -25.79 4.90
N ALA A 422 27.76 -25.66 3.86
CA ALA A 422 29.03 -24.91 3.92
C ALA A 422 28.85 -23.45 4.40
N PHE A 423 27.76 -22.80 3.99
CA PHE A 423 27.42 -21.41 4.34
C PHE A 423 26.70 -21.26 5.69
N TYR A 424 26.43 -22.35 6.41
CA TYR A 424 25.69 -22.28 7.68
C TYR A 424 26.44 -21.49 8.74
N LYS A 425 27.78 -21.60 8.75
CA LYS A 425 28.65 -20.83 9.66
C LYS A 425 28.49 -19.33 9.44
N ASP A 426 28.39 -18.90 8.20
CA ASP A 426 28.19 -17.49 7.84
C ASP A 426 26.81 -16.99 8.33
N VAL A 427 25.79 -17.85 8.29
CA VAL A 427 24.46 -17.52 8.86
C VAL A 427 24.55 -17.32 10.37
N LEU A 428 25.22 -18.22 11.08
CA LEU A 428 25.41 -18.11 12.54
C LEU A 428 26.14 -16.83 12.92
N GLU A 429 27.19 -16.47 12.18
CA GLU A 429 27.93 -15.22 12.39
C GLU A 429 27.00 -14.01 12.31
N ILE A 430 26.18 -13.90 11.25
CA ILE A 430 25.20 -12.82 11.09
C ILE A 430 24.17 -12.80 12.23
N LEU A 431 23.67 -13.97 12.66
CA LEU A 431 22.68 -14.03 13.74
C LEU A 431 23.27 -13.68 15.11
N SER A 432 24.58 -13.84 15.29
CA SER A 432 25.29 -13.46 16.52
C SER A 432 25.61 -11.97 16.62
N GLU A 433 25.44 -11.18 15.56
CA GLU A 433 25.70 -9.73 15.55
C GLU A 433 24.77 -8.95 16.49
N GLY A 434 23.62 -9.52 16.86
CA GLY A 434 22.67 -8.87 17.76
C GLY A 434 21.37 -9.65 17.95
N PRO A 435 20.41 -9.09 18.71
CA PRO A 435 19.12 -9.74 18.94
C PRO A 435 18.26 -9.78 17.67
N SER A 436 17.67 -10.94 17.41
CA SER A 436 16.64 -11.13 16.39
C SER A 436 15.24 -11.04 17.02
N LEU A 437 14.28 -10.49 16.28
CA LEU A 437 12.88 -10.49 16.70
C LEU A 437 12.17 -11.69 16.08
N VAL A 438 11.76 -12.65 16.90
CA VAL A 438 10.99 -13.84 16.48
C VAL A 438 9.54 -13.65 16.86
N MET A 439 8.63 -13.95 15.95
CA MET A 439 7.19 -13.72 16.11
C MET A 439 6.40 -14.90 15.59
N ILE A 440 5.24 -15.12 16.19
CA ILE A 440 4.19 -15.97 15.63
C ILE A 440 3.19 -15.05 14.93
N LEU A 441 3.04 -15.25 13.63
CA LEU A 441 2.05 -14.54 12.81
C LEU A 441 0.87 -15.47 12.55
N THR A 442 -0.35 -14.96 12.77
CA THR A 442 -1.59 -15.70 12.61
C THR A 442 -2.43 -15.08 11.51
N LYS A 443 -2.87 -15.91 10.57
CA LYS A 443 -3.71 -15.54 9.43
C LYS A 443 -4.20 -16.82 8.74
N TRP A 444 -5.36 -16.82 8.10
CA TRP A 444 -5.90 -18.00 7.39
C TRP A 444 -4.93 -18.66 6.40
N ASN A 445 -4.05 -17.88 5.76
CA ASN A 445 -3.04 -18.39 4.84
C ASN A 445 -1.62 -17.93 5.24
N ALA A 446 -1.35 -17.95 6.55
CA ALA A 446 -0.22 -17.23 7.12
C ALA A 446 1.12 -17.57 6.46
N VAL A 447 1.40 -18.86 6.21
CA VAL A 447 2.68 -19.28 5.63
C VAL A 447 2.86 -18.74 4.22
N LEU A 448 1.89 -18.92 3.33
CA LEU A 448 1.98 -18.47 1.94
C LEU A 448 1.98 -16.94 1.84
N ASP A 449 1.11 -16.27 2.60
CA ASP A 449 1.03 -14.81 2.59
C ASP A 449 2.32 -14.19 3.15
N TRP A 450 2.92 -14.78 4.18
CA TRP A 450 4.17 -14.29 4.76
C TRP A 450 5.31 -14.48 3.78
N ARG A 451 5.37 -15.62 3.09
CA ARG A 451 6.34 -15.85 2.01
C ARG A 451 6.20 -14.85 0.87
N ARG A 452 4.96 -14.52 0.49
CA ARG A 452 4.69 -13.50 -0.52
C ARG A 452 5.14 -12.11 -0.07
N LEU A 453 4.86 -11.74 1.19
CA LEU A 453 5.27 -10.47 1.78
C LEU A 453 6.79 -10.36 1.92
N MET A 454 7.48 -11.45 2.27
CA MET A 454 8.94 -11.51 2.31
C MET A 454 9.56 -11.38 0.91
N GLY A 455 9.04 -12.12 -0.07
CA GLY A 455 9.62 -12.24 -1.41
C GLY A 455 10.79 -13.23 -1.49
N PRO A 456 11.45 -13.34 -2.67
CA PRO A 456 12.59 -14.22 -2.92
C PRO A 456 13.71 -14.09 -1.88
N THR A 457 14.45 -15.17 -1.63
CA THR A 457 15.48 -15.21 -0.58
C THR A 457 16.63 -14.24 -0.84
N ASP A 458 17.01 -14.06 -2.10
CA ASP A 458 18.00 -13.08 -2.52
C ASP A 458 17.34 -11.70 -2.69
N PRO A 459 17.80 -10.65 -1.98
CA PRO A 459 17.30 -9.29 -2.14
C PRO A 459 17.38 -8.74 -3.57
N GLU A 460 18.40 -9.11 -4.36
CA GLU A 460 18.51 -8.64 -5.75
C GLU A 460 17.44 -9.26 -6.64
N GLU A 461 17.18 -10.56 -6.46
CA GLU A 461 16.05 -11.25 -7.12
C GLU A 461 14.71 -10.66 -6.64
N ALA A 462 14.59 -10.36 -5.35
CA ALA A 462 13.39 -9.76 -4.78
C ALA A 462 13.12 -8.36 -5.37
N ARG A 463 14.14 -7.51 -5.54
CA ARG A 463 14.00 -6.20 -6.19
C ARG A 463 13.47 -6.31 -7.62
N LEU A 464 13.83 -7.38 -8.34
CA LEU A 464 13.39 -7.61 -9.71
C LEU A 464 11.96 -8.18 -9.79
N LEU A 465 11.66 -9.22 -8.99
CA LEU A 465 10.41 -9.98 -9.11
C LEU A 465 9.28 -9.42 -8.23
N SER A 466 9.63 -8.85 -7.08
CA SER A 466 8.69 -8.40 -6.05
C SER A 466 9.23 -7.13 -5.35
N PRO A 467 9.34 -5.98 -6.05
CA PRO A 467 10.01 -4.77 -5.55
C PRO A 467 9.42 -4.21 -4.24
N ASN A 468 8.16 -4.52 -3.96
CA ASN A 468 7.46 -4.11 -2.74
C ASN A 468 7.61 -5.12 -1.58
N SER A 469 8.40 -6.19 -1.75
CA SER A 469 8.59 -7.19 -0.69
C SER A 469 9.56 -6.70 0.38
N VAL A 470 9.44 -7.27 1.58
CA VAL A 470 10.31 -6.93 2.72
C VAL A 470 11.79 -7.16 2.37
N ARG A 471 12.12 -8.26 1.68
CA ARG A 471 13.51 -8.54 1.29
C ARG A 471 14.04 -7.58 0.22
N ALA A 472 13.19 -7.09 -0.68
CA ALA A 472 13.58 -6.11 -1.68
C ALA A 472 13.91 -4.74 -1.06
N GLN A 473 13.10 -4.32 -0.09
CA GLN A 473 13.23 -3.01 0.56
C GLN A 473 14.34 -2.97 1.61
N TYR A 474 14.46 -4.00 2.44
CA TYR A 474 15.33 -3.99 3.63
C TYR A 474 16.52 -4.95 3.53
N GLY A 475 16.54 -5.84 2.53
CA GLY A 475 17.64 -6.78 2.33
C GLY A 475 18.89 -6.13 1.71
N ARG A 476 20.06 -6.50 2.23
CA ARG A 476 21.38 -6.06 1.73
C ARG A 476 22.04 -7.09 0.82
N ASN A 477 21.94 -8.38 1.15
CA ASN A 477 22.44 -9.50 0.35
C ASN A 477 21.81 -10.82 0.83
N ILE A 478 22.17 -11.95 0.22
CA ILE A 478 21.58 -13.27 0.52
C ILE A 478 21.68 -13.69 2.00
N LEU A 479 22.76 -13.33 2.70
CA LEU A 479 22.93 -13.62 4.13
C LEU A 479 22.19 -12.60 5.01
N ARG A 480 22.21 -11.32 4.61
CA ARG A 480 21.53 -10.19 5.26
C ARG A 480 20.27 -9.79 4.49
N ASN A 481 19.32 -10.70 4.40
CA ASN A 481 18.07 -10.52 3.66
C ASN A 481 16.89 -10.03 4.53
N ALA A 482 17.15 -9.30 5.61
CA ALA A 482 16.18 -8.78 6.58
C ALA A 482 15.34 -9.81 7.36
N VAL A 483 14.62 -10.71 6.69
CA VAL A 483 13.58 -11.55 7.30
C VAL A 483 13.63 -13.03 6.89
N HIS A 484 13.17 -13.89 7.80
CA HIS A 484 13.03 -15.32 7.62
C HIS A 484 11.63 -15.82 8.04
N GLY A 485 11.23 -16.96 7.50
CA GLY A 485 10.00 -17.65 7.85
C GLY A 485 9.92 -19.04 7.23
N ALA A 486 8.95 -19.82 7.68
CA ALA A 486 8.78 -21.21 7.26
C ALA A 486 8.45 -21.36 5.77
N SER A 487 8.79 -22.51 5.19
CA SER A 487 8.43 -22.86 3.81
C SER A 487 7.07 -23.53 3.67
N ASN A 488 6.57 -24.15 4.74
CA ASN A 488 5.26 -24.82 4.80
C ASN A 488 4.73 -24.87 6.24
N THR A 489 3.49 -25.32 6.42
CA THR A 489 2.79 -25.38 7.70
C THR A 489 3.46 -26.31 8.71
N LEU A 490 3.96 -27.47 8.27
CA LEU A 490 4.67 -28.42 9.13
C LEU A 490 5.92 -27.81 9.74
N GLU A 491 6.74 -27.15 8.91
CA GLU A 491 7.94 -26.45 9.38
C GLU A 491 7.60 -25.27 10.30
N ALA A 492 6.54 -24.51 9.97
CA ALA A 492 6.07 -23.43 10.83
C ALA A 492 5.76 -23.96 12.24
N MET A 493 4.96 -25.03 12.33
CA MET A 493 4.59 -25.63 13.60
C MET A 493 5.80 -26.21 14.35
N GLU A 494 6.69 -26.91 13.66
CA GLU A 494 7.90 -27.47 14.28
C GLU A 494 8.82 -26.37 14.84
N THR A 495 9.04 -25.29 14.09
CA THR A 495 9.85 -24.16 14.55
C THR A 495 9.16 -23.40 15.68
N ILE A 496 7.84 -23.18 15.61
CA ILE A 496 7.07 -22.53 16.67
C ILE A 496 7.20 -23.33 17.97
N ASN A 497 6.94 -24.64 17.93
CA ASN A 497 7.01 -25.52 19.11
C ASN A 497 8.42 -25.55 19.73
N LYS A 498 9.47 -25.45 18.91
CA LYS A 498 10.86 -25.42 19.39
C LYS A 498 11.27 -24.06 20.00
N MET A 499 10.69 -22.96 19.53
CA MET A 499 11.07 -21.58 19.91
C MET A 499 10.19 -20.97 21.01
N PHE A 500 8.92 -21.40 21.07
CA PHE A 500 7.89 -20.93 21.99
C PHE A 500 7.34 -22.12 22.78
N GLU A 501 8.04 -22.48 23.85
CA GLU A 501 7.59 -23.50 24.79
C GLU A 501 6.21 -23.13 25.36
N GLY A 502 5.21 -24.02 25.23
CA GLY A 502 3.86 -23.79 25.74
C GLY A 502 2.84 -23.22 24.74
N PHE A 503 3.20 -23.05 23.46
CA PHE A 503 2.20 -22.76 22.42
C PHE A 503 1.38 -24.02 22.11
N LEU A 504 0.16 -24.10 22.66
CA LEU A 504 -0.84 -25.06 22.21
C LEU A 504 -1.56 -24.46 20.99
N ALA A 505 -1.12 -24.81 19.79
CA ALA A 505 -2.01 -24.66 18.65
C ALA A 505 -3.17 -25.64 18.85
N GLU A 506 -4.41 -25.15 18.71
CA GLU A 506 -5.53 -26.05 18.44
C GLU A 506 -5.24 -26.70 17.08
N ASN A 507 -4.63 -27.90 17.09
CA ASN A 507 -4.33 -28.66 15.89
C ASN A 507 -5.67 -29.04 15.23
N PRO A 508 -5.97 -28.56 14.01
CA PRO A 508 -7.18 -28.99 13.30
C PRO A 508 -7.01 -30.37 12.64
N GLU A 509 -5.81 -30.96 12.64
CA GLU A 509 -5.54 -32.26 12.00
C GLU A 509 -5.77 -33.48 12.94
N GLU A 510 -6.23 -33.28 14.17
CA GLU A 510 -6.50 -34.37 15.14
C GLU A 510 -7.99 -34.69 15.37
N ASN A 511 -8.92 -34.12 14.60
CA ASN A 511 -10.33 -34.54 14.60
C ASN A 511 -10.81 -34.91 13.20
#